data_AF-A0A967LCU3-F1
#
_entry.id   AF-A0A967LCU3-F1
#
_cell.length_a   1.000
_cell.length_b   1.000
_cell.length_c   1.000
_cell.angle_alpha   90.00
_cell.angle_beta   90.00
_cell.angle_gamma   90.00
#
_symmetry.space_group_name_H-M   'P 1'
#
loop_
_entity.id
_entity.type
_entity.pdbx_description
1 polymer ?
#
loop_
_entity_poly.entity_id
_entity_poly.type
_entity_poly.pdbx_seq_one_letter_code
_entity_poly.pdbx_strand_id
1 'polypeptide(L)' 'MNDIKDAAWDRAHPTKKLRPIASGALSVGAAAVMSVCLLAVGLAGSWHLSRPLFLVVISYTLLQVAYTYGLKQVALV' A
#
# COMPACT_ATOMS: atom_id res chain seq x y z
N MET A 1 -2.38 1.22 -0.07
CA MET A 1 -1.59 2.09 -0.98
C MET A 1 -1.63 1.62 -2.44
N ASN A 2 -1.25 0.38 -2.78
CA ASN A 2 -1.23 -0.11 -4.16
C ASN A 2 -2.60 -0.03 -4.88
N ASP A 3 -3.66 -0.53 -4.25
CA ASP A 3 -5.01 -0.48 -4.82
C ASP A 3 -5.57 0.96 -4.97
N ILE A 4 -5.00 1.93 -4.25
CA ILE A 4 -5.34 3.35 -4.45
C ILE A 4 -4.73 3.85 -5.76
N LYS A 5 -3.46 3.53 -6.01
CA LYS A 5 -2.76 3.90 -7.26
C LYS A 5 -3.36 3.18 -8.47
N ASP A 6 -3.66 1.89 -8.32
CA ASP A 6 -4.17 1.04 -9.40
C ASP A 6 -5.69 1.26 -9.65
N ALA A 7 -6.40 1.99 -8.79
CA ALA A 7 -7.87 2.13 -8.82
C ALA A 7 -8.44 2.51 -10.20
N ALA A 8 -7.81 3.48 -10.88
CA ALA A 8 -8.28 3.94 -12.19
C ALA A 8 -8.16 2.85 -13.26
N TRP A 9 -7.05 2.09 -13.24
CA TRP A 9 -6.81 0.98 -14.16
C TRP A 9 -7.67 -0.23 -13.83
N ASP A 10 -7.81 -0.54 -12.54
CA ASP A 10 -8.61 -1.65 -12.05
C ASP A 10 -10.09 -1.49 -12.43
N ARG A 11 -10.62 -0.26 -12.50
CA ARG A 11 -11.98 0.02 -13.01
C ARG A 11 -12.22 -0.47 -14.42
N ALA A 12 -11.22 -0.39 -15.29
CA ALA A 12 -11.32 -0.83 -16.68
C ALA A 12 -11.09 -2.35 -16.86
N HIS A 13 -10.62 -3.04 -15.82
CA HIS A 13 -10.27 -4.46 -15.90
C HIS A 13 -11.50 -5.36 -15.70
N PRO A 14 -11.68 -6.44 -16.49
CA PRO A 14 -12.89 -7.28 -16.43
C PRO A 14 -13.18 -7.88 -15.04
N THR A 15 -12.13 -8.25 -14.30
CA THR A 15 -12.22 -8.85 -12.96
C THR A 15 -11.82 -7.89 -11.82
N LYS A 16 -10.78 -7.06 -11.99
CA LYS A 16 -10.27 -6.19 -10.92
C LYS A 16 -11.18 -4.99 -10.60
N LYS A 17 -12.16 -4.68 -11.46
CA LYS A 17 -13.18 -3.65 -11.21
C LYS A 17 -14.01 -3.89 -9.95
N LEU A 18 -14.05 -5.14 -9.46
CA LEU A 18 -14.78 -5.53 -8.25
C LEU A 18 -14.02 -5.21 -6.95
N ARG A 19 -12.74 -4.78 -7.04
CA ARG A 19 -11.98 -4.35 -5.85
C ARG A 19 -12.70 -3.18 -5.16
N PRO A 20 -12.78 -3.13 -3.82
CA PRO A 20 -13.58 -2.14 -3.11
C PRO A 20 -13.32 -0.67 -3.50
N ILE A 21 -12.05 -0.33 -3.76
CA ILE A 21 -11.66 1.03 -4.17
C ILE A 21 -12.01 1.30 -5.65
N ALA A 22 -11.86 0.30 -6.52
CA ALA A 22 -12.19 0.40 -7.94
C ALA A 22 -13.72 0.49 -8.14
N SER A 23 -14.49 -0.32 -7.42
CA SER A 23 -15.96 -0.37 -7.47
C SER A 23 -16.66 0.80 -6.77
N GLY A 24 -15.93 1.57 -5.96
CA GLY A 24 -16.48 2.69 -5.19
C GLY A 24 -17.09 2.30 -3.85
N ALA A 25 -17.07 1.01 -3.46
CA ALA A 25 -17.50 0.55 -2.15
C ALA A 25 -16.65 1.14 -0.99
N LEU A 26 -15.39 1.50 -1.27
CA LEU A 26 -14.51 2.24 -0.36
C LEU A 26 -13.96 3.48 -1.07
N SER A 27 -14.13 4.65 -0.46
CA SER A 27 -13.58 5.89 -1.03
C SER A 27 -12.06 5.89 -0.98
N VAL A 28 -11.42 6.49 -1.99
CA VAL A 28 -9.96 6.63 -2.04
C VAL A 28 -9.43 7.38 -0.80
N GLY A 29 -10.16 8.41 -0.35
CA GLY A 29 -9.81 9.15 0.86
C GLY A 29 -9.84 8.28 2.12
N ALA A 30 -10.89 7.49 2.33
CA ALA A 30 -10.98 6.58 3.46
C ALA A 30 -9.87 5.52 3.42
N ALA A 31 -9.61 4.92 2.25
CA ALA A 31 -8.54 3.96 2.06
C ALA A 31 -7.14 4.57 2.34
N ALA A 32 -6.92 5.83 1.97
CA ALA A 32 -5.67 6.54 2.24
C ALA A 32 -5.48 6.80 3.74
N VAL A 33 -6.50 7.34 4.42
CA VAL A 33 -6.46 7.57 5.87
C VAL A 33 -6.21 6.27 6.62
N MET A 34 -6.96 5.20 6.31
CA MET A 34 -6.75 3.89 6.91
C MET A 34 -5.34 3.35 6.67
N SER A 35 -4.80 3.50 5.44
CA SER A 35 -3.43 3.08 5.12
C SER A 35 -2.41 3.80 5.98
N VAL A 36 -2.53 5.13 6.15
CA VAL A 36 -1.61 5.92 6.97
C VAL A 36 -1.73 5.56 8.45
N CYS A 37 -2.96 5.41 8.97
CA CYS A 37 -3.18 5.02 10.37
C CYS A 37 -2.57 3.66 10.68
N LEU A 38 -2.80 2.65 9.84
CA LEU A 38 -2.22 1.31 10.03
C LEU A 38 -0.69 1.33 9.95
N LEU A 39 -0.13 2.14 9.05
CA LEU A 39 1.32 2.31 8.95
C LEU A 39 1.90 2.93 10.22
N ALA A 40 1.28 3.99 10.73
CA ALA A 40 1.72 4.68 11.95
C ALA A 40 1.68 3.73 13.16
N VAL A 41 0.59 2.97 13.31
CA VAL A 41 0.45 1.98 14.39
C VAL A 41 1.48 0.86 14.25
N GLY A 42 1.70 0.34 13.04
CA GLY A 42 2.71 -0.69 12.79
C GLY A 42 4.13 -0.22 13.10
N LEU A 43 4.49 0.99 12.70
CA LEU A 43 5.79 1.58 12.98
C LEU A 43 5.98 1.85 14.48
N ALA A 44 4.99 2.45 15.14
CA ALA A 44 5.03 2.67 16.59
C ALA A 44 5.14 1.35 17.36
N GLY A 45 4.32 0.34 17.02
CA GLY A 45 4.38 -0.98 17.64
C GLY A 45 5.73 -1.66 17.44
N SER A 46 6.28 -1.62 16.22
CA SER A 46 7.60 -2.19 15.94
C SER A 46 8.73 -1.50 16.70
N TRP A 47 8.66 -0.16 16.87
CA TRP A 47 9.61 0.62 17.65
C TRP A 47 9.60 0.22 19.13
N HIS A 48 8.41 0.00 19.70
CA HIS A 48 8.26 -0.42 21.09
C HIS A 48 8.72 -1.86 21.36
N LEU A 49 8.61 -2.76 20.37
CA LEU A 49 9.01 -4.17 20.53
C LEU A 49 10.53 -4.36 20.47
N SER A 50 11.18 -3.91 19.39
CA SER A 50 12.64 -4.01 19.28
C SER A 50 13.19 -3.17 18.11
N ARG A 51 14.42 -2.65 18.26
CA ARG A 51 15.11 -1.90 17.19
C ARG A 51 15.30 -2.71 15.90
N PRO A 52 15.69 -4.00 15.94
CA PRO A 52 15.81 -4.81 14.72
C PRO A 52 14.47 -4.96 13.99
N LEU A 53 13.37 -5.19 14.72
CA LEU A 53 12.05 -5.29 14.11
C LEU A 53 11.65 -3.99 13.42
N PHE A 54 11.85 -2.85 14.07
CA PHE A 54 11.60 -1.54 13.46
C PHE A 54 12.37 -1.35 12.15
N LEU A 55 13.66 -1.70 12.12
CA LEU A 55 14.48 -1.62 10.91
C LEU A 55 13.95 -2.50 9.78
N VAL A 56 13.48 -3.71 10.08
CA VAL A 56 12.87 -4.60 9.08
C VAL A 56 11.55 -4.02 8.56
N VAL A 57 10.68 -3.55 9.46
CA VAL A 57 9.37 -3.00 9.07
C VAL A 57 9.52 -1.72 8.23
N ILE A 58 10.40 -0.80 8.62
CA ILE A 58 10.60 0.44 7.86
C ILE A 58 11.25 0.17 6.50
N SER A 59 12.25 -0.72 6.41
CA SER A 59 12.90 -1.06 5.14
C SER A 59 11.94 -1.77 4.18
N TYR A 60 11.14 -2.71 4.69
CA TYR A 60 10.08 -3.36 3.91
C TYR A 60 9.01 -2.36 3.46
N THR A 61 8.60 -1.43 4.32
CA THR A 61 7.66 -0.35 3.95
C THR A 61 8.21 0.50 2.82
N LEU A 62 9.47 0.93 2.90
CA LEU A 62 10.13 1.72 1.86
C LEU A 62 10.20 0.95 0.54
N LEU A 63 10.55 -0.35 0.60
CA LEU A 63 10.53 -1.22 -0.57
C LEU A 63 9.12 -1.30 -1.18
N GLN A 64 8.08 -1.45 -0.37
CA GLN A 64 6.71 -1.55 -0.84
C GLN A 64 6.21 -0.25 -1.48
N VAL A 65 6.62 0.90 -0.95
CA VAL A 65 6.38 2.22 -1.54
C VAL A 65 7.12 2.34 -2.86
N ALA A 66 8.43 2.06 -2.89
CA ALA A 66 9.22 2.09 -4.13
C ALA A 66 8.64 1.15 -5.20
N TYR A 67 8.18 -0.03 -4.80
CA TYR A 67 7.51 -0.99 -5.66
C TYR A 67 6.21 -0.43 -6.25
N THR A 68 5.33 0.08 -5.39
CA THR A 68 4.05 0.64 -5.82
C THR A 68 4.27 1.83 -6.76
N TYR A 69 5.24 2.70 -6.47
CA TYR A 69 5.41 3.96 -7.21
C TYR A 69 6.32 3.87 -8.44
N GLY A 70 7.26 2.92 -8.53
CA GLY A 70 8.19 2.83 -9.66
C GLY A 70 8.68 1.42 -10.00
N LEU A 71 9.11 0.61 -9.03
CA LEU A 71 9.81 -0.67 -9.35
C LEU A 71 8.90 -1.68 -10.06
N LYS A 72 7.57 -1.65 -9.83
CA LYS A 72 6.63 -2.55 -10.52
C LYS A 72 6.63 -2.37 -12.05
N GLN A 73 7.09 -1.23 -12.56
CA GLN A 73 7.17 -0.95 -14.01
C GLN A 73 8.55 -1.27 -14.60
N VAL A 74 9.53 -1.64 -13.77
CA VAL A 74 10.86 -2.02 -14.24
C VAL A 74 10.85 -3.51 -14.55
N ALA A 75 11.03 -3.88 -15.82
CA ALA A 75 11.24 -5.25 -16.22
C ALA A 75 12.63 -5.72 -15.75
N LEU A 76 12.68 -6.77 -14.94
CA LEU A 76 13.92 -7.47 -14.63
C LEU A 76 14.19 -8.44 -15.78
N VAL A 77 15.30 -8.23 -16.49
CA VAL A 77 15.83 -9.12 -17.53
C VAL A 77 16.79 -10.10 -16.89
#